data_AF-A0AAD5ZFK2-F1
#
_entry.id   AF-A0AAD5ZFK2-F1
#
_cell.length_a   1.000
_cell.length_b   1.000
_cell.length_c   1.000
_cell.angle_alpha   90.00
_cell.angle_beta   90.00
_cell.angle_gamma   90.00
#
_symmetry.space_group_name_H-M   'P 1'
#
loop_
_entity.id
_entity.type
_entity.pdbx_description
1 polymer ?
#
loop_
_entity_poly.entity_id
_entity_poly.type
_entity_poly.pdbx_seq_one_letter_code
_entity_poly.pdbx_strand_id
1 'polypeptide(L)'
;MASLPFALLLPLLFLLAPSTSASPIQLSSTDATENQIASRRVLLNDVTAASAVHFMSHPFWVGAIVSFAAGFFLGTIFYAIYRLFGTCNLRAFIKKRLHPEPAYAPTIFTPLLLSPDNLTFVDDLCHGHLPAPLQVIGRGGCGEVYRADLISTDRTVPVAIKKVVYPPSLGVTQLYAEESNFLDHRMRQIRSEIKTVGRMRHPNLVRLLAHVPQPGSHYLIYEYMPHGSLHDVLIHGSPELDWPRRYKIALGIAAGLEYLHMTHRPKVIHRDLKPGNILLDKELNARIGDFGLAKLVQLDTVSGAISSNHVAGTLGYIAPEYYQTLSCTEKCDIYSFGVLLLVLVTGKFPSDEFFQMTDQMCIIGWVRAVMQSDNPMVVIDPKLFGKGFEEKMLLVTKIACFCTYDDPNERPNSRDLRYMLAQIGL
;
A
#
# COMPACT_ATOMS: atom_id res chain seq x y z
N MET A 1 -34.72 23.57 -31.67
CA MET A 1 -35.09 24.80 -30.92
C MET A 1 -34.26 24.81 -29.65
N ALA A 2 -33.38 25.74 -29.30
CA ALA A 2 -32.88 27.00 -29.87
C ALA A 2 -31.53 27.25 -29.12
N SER A 3 -30.38 27.27 -29.82
CA SER A 3 -29.56 28.46 -30.18
C SER A 3 -28.91 29.23 -29.00
N LEU A 4 -27.57 29.14 -28.93
CA LEU A 4 -26.65 30.11 -28.31
C LEU A 4 -26.82 31.51 -28.93
N PRO A 5 -26.60 32.62 -28.17
CA PRO A 5 -26.29 33.91 -28.76
C PRO A 5 -24.77 34.19 -28.68
N PHE A 6 -24.17 34.27 -29.86
CA PHE A 6 -22.88 34.89 -30.14
C PHE A 6 -23.18 36.39 -30.36
N ALA A 7 -22.66 37.29 -29.52
CA ALA A 7 -22.78 38.72 -29.75
C ALA A 7 -21.59 39.43 -29.11
N LEU A 8 -20.69 39.95 -29.97
CA LEU A 8 -19.99 41.23 -29.84
C LEU A 8 -18.79 41.23 -30.79
N LEU A 9 -19.04 41.63 -32.04
CA LEU A 9 -17.99 42.03 -32.99
C LEU A 9 -18.63 42.98 -34.00
N LEU A 10 -18.44 44.29 -33.77
CA LEU A 10 -18.15 45.38 -34.71
C LEU A 10 -18.33 46.71 -33.94
N PRO A 11 -17.52 47.76 -34.22
CA PRO A 11 -17.41 48.30 -35.57
C PRO A 11 -16.01 48.73 -36.01
N LEU A 12 -15.70 48.53 -37.29
CA LEU A 12 -14.93 49.51 -38.05
C LEU A 12 -15.26 49.39 -39.54
N LEU A 13 -16.09 50.32 -39.99
CA LEU A 13 -16.19 50.74 -41.39
C LEU A 13 -14.81 51.23 -41.84
N PHE A 14 -14.32 50.76 -42.98
CA PHE A 14 -13.93 51.59 -44.13
C PHE A 14 -13.32 50.69 -45.23
N LEU A 15 -13.59 51.07 -46.48
CA LEU A 15 -12.93 50.63 -47.72
C LEU A 15 -13.39 49.29 -48.32
N LEU A 16 -14.33 49.35 -49.27
CA LEU A 16 -14.14 48.98 -50.68
C LEU A 16 -15.47 48.59 -51.33
N ALA A 17 -16.06 49.50 -52.12
CA ALA A 17 -16.90 49.15 -53.27
C ALA A 17 -17.04 50.36 -54.22
N PRO A 18 -16.63 50.23 -55.48
CA PRO A 18 -17.40 50.69 -56.64
C PRO A 18 -17.95 49.43 -57.35
N SER A 19 -19.03 49.41 -58.12
CA SER A 19 -19.68 50.41 -58.96
C SER A 19 -20.92 49.75 -59.56
N THR A 20 -22.03 50.48 -59.70
CA THR A 20 -23.02 50.20 -60.76
C THR A 20 -23.36 51.49 -61.50
N SER A 21 -23.44 51.31 -62.80
CA SER A 21 -23.67 52.24 -63.91
C SER A 21 -24.90 53.16 -63.80
N ALA A 22 -24.74 54.43 -64.20
CA ALA A 22 -25.66 55.16 -65.09
C ALA A 22 -25.05 56.50 -65.56
N SER A 23 -24.78 56.57 -66.87
CA SER A 23 -24.90 57.67 -67.86
C SER A 23 -24.37 59.11 -67.62
N PRO A 24 -23.92 59.83 -68.69
CA PRO A 24 -23.04 61.00 -68.59
C PRO A 24 -23.74 62.36 -68.85
N ILE A 25 -23.20 63.43 -68.26
CA ILE A 25 -23.43 64.82 -68.70
C ILE A 25 -22.10 65.60 -68.65
N GLN A 26 -21.77 66.28 -69.74
CA GLN A 26 -20.57 67.11 -69.95
C GLN A 26 -20.66 68.49 -69.26
N LEU A 27 -19.52 69.12 -68.92
CA LEU A 27 -18.93 70.33 -69.57
C LEU A 27 -18.01 71.16 -68.64
N SER A 28 -16.81 71.46 -69.14
CA SER A 28 -15.97 72.69 -69.04
C SER A 28 -15.58 73.39 -67.72
N SER A 29 -14.26 73.35 -67.45
CA SER A 29 -13.27 74.46 -67.39
C SER A 29 -13.10 75.43 -66.18
N THR A 30 -11.81 75.62 -65.85
CA THR A 30 -11.05 76.81 -65.36
C THR A 30 -10.57 76.90 -63.89
N ASP A 31 -9.39 77.52 -63.80
CA ASP A 31 -8.32 77.48 -62.80
C ASP A 31 -8.47 78.37 -61.55
N ALA A 32 -7.55 78.10 -60.60
CA ALA A 32 -6.82 79.04 -59.73
C ALA A 32 -7.30 79.21 -58.27
N THR A 33 -6.54 78.66 -57.31
CA THR A 33 -5.58 79.40 -56.45
C THR A 33 -5.25 78.61 -55.16
N GLU A 34 -4.03 78.07 -55.12
CA GLU A 34 -3.52 77.05 -54.19
C GLU A 34 -2.81 77.64 -52.95
N ASN A 35 -2.74 78.97 -52.81
CA ASN A 35 -1.89 79.64 -51.82
C ASN A 35 -2.55 79.98 -50.47
N GLN A 36 -3.83 79.66 -50.25
CA GLN A 36 -4.50 79.87 -48.96
C GLN A 36 -4.53 78.61 -48.06
N ILE A 37 -4.15 77.45 -48.59
CA ILE A 37 -4.30 76.15 -47.91
C ILE A 37 -3.04 75.78 -47.11
N ALA A 38 -1.87 76.30 -47.48
CA ALA A 38 -0.59 75.93 -46.86
C ALA A 38 -0.45 76.42 -45.40
N SER A 39 -0.82 77.67 -45.11
CA SER A 39 -0.66 78.25 -43.76
C SER A 39 -1.63 77.70 -42.71
N ARG A 40 -2.76 77.12 -43.14
CA ARG A 40 -3.77 76.53 -42.23
C ARG A 40 -3.44 75.08 -41.83
N ARG A 41 -2.63 74.36 -42.62
CA ARG A 41 -2.22 72.98 -42.32
C ARG A 41 -1.14 72.88 -41.23
N VAL A 42 -0.24 73.85 -41.14
CA VAL A 42 0.84 73.83 -40.13
C VAL A 42 0.27 74.02 -38.72
N LEU A 43 -0.69 74.93 -38.54
CA LEU A 43 -1.29 75.20 -37.22
C LEU A 43 -2.21 74.07 -36.70
N LEU A 44 -2.83 73.29 -37.60
CA LEU A 44 -3.69 72.15 -37.22
C LEU A 44 -2.89 70.90 -36.82
N ASN A 45 -1.70 70.70 -37.39
CA ASN A 45 -0.87 69.53 -37.07
C ASN A 45 -0.24 69.61 -35.68
N ASP A 46 0.14 70.81 -35.21
CA ASP A 46 0.73 70.97 -33.87
C ASP A 46 -0.30 70.80 -32.74
N VAL A 47 -1.56 71.20 -32.96
CA VAL A 47 -2.64 71.03 -31.97
C VAL A 47 -3.14 69.58 -31.88
N THR A 48 -3.07 68.82 -32.98
CA THR A 48 -3.51 67.41 -33.03
C THR A 48 -2.45 66.45 -32.49
N ALA A 49 -1.15 66.74 -32.68
CA ALA A 49 -0.08 65.93 -32.09
C ALA A 49 -0.03 66.06 -30.55
N ALA A 50 -0.18 67.27 -30.02
CA ALA A 50 -0.14 67.51 -28.56
C ALA A 50 -1.33 66.88 -27.80
N SER A 51 -2.49 66.76 -28.44
CA SER A 51 -3.70 66.17 -27.85
C SER A 51 -3.72 64.64 -27.90
N ALA A 52 -3.10 64.02 -28.92
CA ALA A 52 -2.94 62.57 -29.00
C ALA A 52 -1.99 62.01 -27.92
N VAL A 53 -0.90 62.74 -27.62
CA VAL A 53 0.08 62.35 -26.59
C VAL A 53 -0.50 62.46 -25.17
N HIS A 54 -1.44 63.38 -24.94
CA HIS A 54 -2.12 63.53 -23.65
C HIS A 54 -3.28 62.53 -23.43
N PHE A 55 -3.84 61.97 -24.50
CA PHE A 55 -4.90 60.94 -24.42
C PHE A 55 -4.34 59.55 -24.08
N MET A 56 -3.13 59.24 -24.54
CA MET A 56 -2.47 57.95 -24.30
C MET A 56 -1.77 57.83 -22.93
N SER A 57 -1.66 58.91 -22.15
CA SER A 57 -0.97 58.94 -20.85
C SER A 57 -1.91 58.84 -19.63
N HIS A 58 -3.22 58.63 -19.83
CA HIS A 58 -4.17 58.50 -18.73
C HIS A 58 -4.03 57.14 -18.01
N PRO A 59 -3.94 57.10 -16.66
CA PRO A 59 -3.73 55.86 -15.87
C PRO A 59 -4.80 54.79 -16.10
N PHE A 60 -5.98 55.18 -16.59
CA PHE A 60 -7.05 54.28 -16.99
C PHE A 60 -6.65 53.36 -18.16
N TRP A 61 -6.04 53.90 -19.22
CA TRP A 61 -5.66 53.12 -20.40
C TRP A 61 -4.48 52.18 -20.12
N VAL A 62 -3.52 52.64 -19.30
CA VAL A 62 -2.41 51.78 -18.82
C VAL A 62 -2.96 50.63 -17.97
N GLY A 63 -3.89 50.90 -17.05
CA GLY A 63 -4.55 49.88 -16.24
C GLY A 63 -5.37 48.88 -17.06
N ALA A 64 -6.06 49.34 -18.10
CA ALA A 64 -6.82 48.48 -19.01
C ALA A 64 -5.90 47.55 -19.83
N ILE A 65 -4.79 48.06 -20.35
CA ILE A 65 -3.80 47.27 -21.11
C ILE A 65 -3.13 46.23 -20.19
N VAL A 66 -2.73 46.62 -18.98
CA VAL A 66 -2.12 45.70 -18.01
C VAL A 66 -3.11 44.60 -17.59
N SER A 67 -4.38 44.94 -17.37
CA SER A 67 -5.42 43.97 -17.01
C SER A 67 -5.72 43.00 -18.15
N PHE A 68 -5.75 43.48 -19.39
CA PHE A 68 -5.94 42.64 -20.57
C PHE A 68 -4.76 41.70 -20.79
N ALA A 69 -3.53 42.21 -20.64
CA ALA A 69 -2.32 41.40 -20.72
C ALA A 69 -2.29 40.34 -19.62
N ALA A 70 -2.58 40.71 -18.36
CA ALA A 70 -2.65 39.77 -17.25
C ALA A 70 -3.72 38.69 -17.46
N GLY A 71 -4.91 39.07 -17.95
CA GLY A 71 -5.98 38.12 -18.28
C GLY A 71 -5.58 37.15 -19.39
N PHE A 72 -4.85 37.62 -20.40
CA PHE A 72 -4.30 36.76 -21.46
C PHE A 72 -3.23 35.80 -20.93
N PHE A 73 -2.32 36.25 -20.07
CA PHE A 73 -1.31 35.38 -19.45
C PHE A 73 -1.93 34.34 -18.49
N LEU A 74 -2.90 34.75 -17.66
CA LEU A 74 -3.63 33.83 -16.78
C LEU A 74 -4.44 32.81 -17.58
N GLY A 75 -5.12 33.26 -18.65
CA GLY A 75 -5.89 32.39 -19.54
C GLY A 75 -5.00 31.38 -20.28
N THR A 76 -3.82 31.79 -20.75
CA THR A 76 -2.86 30.89 -21.42
C THR A 76 -2.22 29.91 -20.45
N ILE A 77 -1.90 30.32 -19.22
CA ILE A 77 -1.42 29.42 -18.16
C ILE A 77 -2.52 28.41 -17.79
N PHE A 78 -3.74 28.86 -17.57
CA PHE A 78 -4.87 27.98 -17.23
C PHE A 78 -5.17 26.98 -18.37
N TYR A 79 -5.14 27.44 -19.62
CA TYR A 79 -5.28 26.57 -20.79
C TYR A 79 -4.14 25.57 -20.91
N ALA A 80 -2.89 25.99 -20.65
CA ALA A 80 -1.74 25.10 -20.65
C ALA A 80 -1.84 24.04 -19.55
N ILE A 81 -2.24 24.41 -18.33
CA ILE A 81 -2.48 23.49 -17.21
C ILE A 81 -3.62 22.52 -17.57
N TYR A 82 -4.77 23.03 -18.02
CA TYR A 82 -5.90 22.20 -18.42
C TYR A 82 -5.53 21.23 -19.56
N ARG A 83 -4.74 21.68 -20.53
CA ARG A 83 -4.25 20.84 -21.62
C ARG A 83 -3.23 19.82 -21.11
N LEU A 84 -2.35 20.17 -20.19
CA LEU A 84 -1.36 19.25 -19.60
C LEU A 84 -2.08 18.16 -18.79
N PHE A 85 -2.94 18.53 -17.84
CA PHE A 85 -3.73 17.60 -17.04
C PHE A 85 -4.73 16.80 -17.88
N GLY A 86 -5.43 17.47 -18.79
CA GLY A 86 -6.41 16.87 -19.68
C GLY A 86 -5.78 15.87 -20.65
N THR A 87 -4.66 16.22 -21.30
CA THR A 87 -3.97 15.29 -22.22
C THR A 87 -3.21 14.21 -21.47
N CYS A 88 -2.64 14.45 -20.29
CA CYS A 88 -2.02 13.40 -19.47
C CYS A 88 -3.06 12.41 -18.96
N ASN A 89 -4.19 12.88 -18.41
CA ASN A 89 -5.27 12.01 -17.95
C ASN A 89 -5.97 11.30 -19.10
N LEU A 90 -6.20 11.99 -20.23
CA LEU A 90 -6.80 11.39 -21.41
C LEU A 90 -5.84 10.40 -22.07
N ARG A 91 -4.53 10.68 -22.16
CA ARG A 91 -3.54 9.70 -22.65
C ARG A 91 -3.41 8.52 -21.70
N ALA A 92 -3.44 8.72 -20.39
CA ALA A 92 -3.42 7.63 -19.42
C ALA A 92 -4.70 6.78 -19.51
N PHE A 93 -5.86 7.43 -19.68
CA PHE A 93 -7.15 6.77 -19.86
C PHE A 93 -7.26 6.04 -21.20
N ILE A 94 -6.83 6.67 -22.30
CA ILE A 94 -6.76 6.08 -23.64
C ILE A 94 -5.74 4.94 -23.64
N LYS A 95 -4.55 5.09 -23.04
CA LYS A 95 -3.57 4.01 -22.89
C LYS A 95 -4.18 2.81 -22.15
N LYS A 96 -4.89 3.06 -21.05
CA LYS A 96 -5.60 2.03 -20.27
C LYS A 96 -6.77 1.37 -21.03
N ARG A 97 -7.33 2.05 -22.03
CA ARG A 97 -8.48 1.58 -22.84
C ARG A 97 -8.07 0.93 -24.17
N LEU A 98 -6.98 1.39 -24.80
CA LEU A 98 -6.41 0.84 -26.02
C LEU A 98 -5.47 -0.34 -25.72
N HIS A 99 -4.73 -0.27 -24.61
CA HIS A 99 -3.88 -1.33 -24.08
C HIS A 99 -4.32 -1.61 -22.65
N PRO A 100 -5.42 -2.37 -22.45
CA PRO A 100 -5.64 -2.95 -21.13
C PRO A 100 -4.37 -3.72 -20.75
N GLU A 101 -3.76 -3.38 -19.61
CA GLU A 101 -2.74 -4.23 -18.98
C GLU A 101 -3.27 -5.67 -19.08
N PRO A 102 -2.48 -6.62 -19.62
CA PRO A 102 -2.98 -7.98 -19.75
C PRO A 102 -3.43 -8.40 -18.35
N ALA A 103 -4.65 -8.94 -18.24
CA ALA A 103 -5.25 -9.30 -16.95
C ALA A 103 -4.37 -10.27 -16.13
N TYR A 104 -3.36 -10.84 -16.79
CA TYR A 104 -2.39 -11.80 -16.30
C TYR A 104 -0.93 -11.30 -16.36
N ALA A 105 -0.67 -10.00 -16.27
CA ALA A 105 0.70 -9.47 -16.20
C ALA A 105 1.37 -9.80 -14.85
N PRO A 106 2.62 -10.31 -14.82
CA PRO A 106 3.36 -10.49 -13.58
C PRO A 106 3.72 -9.13 -12.97
N THR A 107 3.58 -9.01 -11.65
CA THR A 107 4.06 -7.86 -10.88
C THR A 107 5.37 -8.22 -10.20
N ILE A 108 6.47 -7.59 -10.61
CA ILE A 108 7.81 -7.85 -10.08
C ILE A 108 8.18 -6.75 -9.08
N PHE A 109 8.55 -7.15 -7.86
CA PHE A 109 8.92 -6.26 -6.76
C PHE A 109 10.44 -6.19 -6.52
N THR A 110 11.23 -6.99 -7.22
CA THR A 110 12.69 -7.04 -7.07
C THR A 110 13.42 -7.02 -8.41
N PRO A 111 14.52 -6.25 -8.54
CA PRO A 111 15.37 -6.31 -9.73
C PRO A 111 16.00 -7.68 -9.97
N LEU A 112 16.13 -8.52 -8.93
CA LEU A 112 16.68 -9.88 -9.03
C LEU A 112 15.96 -10.74 -10.09
N LEU A 113 14.64 -10.56 -10.23
CA LEU A 113 13.81 -11.30 -11.17
C LEU A 113 13.77 -10.68 -12.58
N LEU A 114 14.44 -9.54 -12.78
CA LEU A 114 14.55 -8.89 -14.09
C LEU A 114 15.82 -9.30 -14.85
N SER A 115 16.67 -10.17 -14.27
CA SER A 115 17.84 -10.70 -14.99
C SER A 115 17.40 -11.63 -16.14
N PRO A 116 18.13 -11.67 -17.27
CA PRO A 116 17.80 -12.54 -18.40
C PRO A 116 17.57 -14.00 -18.00
N ASP A 117 18.41 -14.51 -17.09
CA ASP A 117 18.36 -15.91 -16.61
C ASP A 117 17.10 -16.22 -15.78
N ASN A 118 16.47 -15.21 -15.15
CA ASN A 118 15.28 -15.38 -14.32
C ASN A 118 13.99 -14.97 -15.05
N LEU A 119 14.07 -14.30 -16.20
CA LEU A 119 12.91 -13.99 -17.02
C LEU A 119 12.25 -15.26 -17.56
N THR A 120 13.04 -16.27 -17.94
CA THR A 120 12.53 -17.59 -18.34
C THR A 120 11.77 -18.28 -17.21
N PHE A 121 12.27 -18.19 -15.98
CA PHE A 121 11.57 -18.71 -14.79
C PHE A 121 10.20 -18.03 -14.57
N VAL A 122 10.12 -16.70 -14.75
CA VAL A 122 8.84 -15.98 -14.65
C VAL A 122 7.91 -16.34 -15.82
N ASP A 123 8.46 -16.51 -17.02
CA ASP A 123 7.72 -16.92 -18.23
C ASP A 123 7.13 -18.32 -18.09
N ASP A 124 7.90 -19.29 -17.60
CA ASP A 124 7.44 -20.65 -17.28
C ASP A 124 6.24 -20.62 -16.31
N LEU A 125 6.32 -19.80 -15.26
CA LEU A 125 5.22 -19.61 -14.32
C LEU A 125 4.00 -18.93 -14.97
N CYS A 126 4.20 -17.98 -15.89
CA CYS A 126 3.10 -17.39 -16.67
C CYS A 126 2.37 -18.45 -17.51
N HIS A 127 3.10 -19.45 -17.99
CA HIS A 127 2.55 -20.60 -18.70
C HIS A 127 2.02 -21.72 -17.80
N GLY A 128 2.15 -21.59 -16.47
CA GLY A 128 1.69 -22.58 -15.50
C GLY A 128 2.64 -23.76 -15.29
N HIS A 129 3.83 -23.69 -15.88
CA HIS A 129 4.88 -24.66 -15.65
C HIS A 129 5.63 -24.26 -14.38
N LEU A 130 5.54 -25.12 -13.38
CA LEU A 130 6.38 -24.97 -12.19
C LEU A 130 7.77 -25.57 -12.52
N PRO A 131 8.87 -24.83 -12.29
CA PRO A 131 10.20 -25.26 -12.69
C PRO A 131 10.69 -26.45 -11.85
N ALA A 132 11.04 -27.56 -12.52
CA ALA A 132 11.53 -28.78 -11.87
C ALA A 132 13.03 -28.69 -11.51
N PRO A 133 13.50 -29.33 -10.42
CA PRO A 133 12.72 -30.16 -9.49
C PRO A 133 12.01 -29.33 -8.41
N LEU A 134 10.70 -29.54 -8.27
CA LEU A 134 9.87 -28.87 -7.27
C LEU A 134 9.84 -29.68 -5.98
N GLN A 135 10.35 -29.11 -4.90
CA GLN A 135 10.14 -29.66 -3.57
C GLN A 135 8.93 -28.97 -2.93
N VAL A 136 7.87 -29.73 -2.66
CA VAL A 136 6.76 -29.23 -1.82
C VAL A 136 7.29 -29.07 -0.41
N ILE A 137 7.25 -27.84 0.11
CA ILE A 137 7.72 -27.50 1.47
C ILE A 137 6.56 -27.23 2.43
N GLY A 138 5.33 -27.11 1.93
CA GLY A 138 4.15 -26.95 2.77
C GLY A 138 2.85 -27.13 2.01
N ARG A 139 1.84 -27.67 2.69
CA ARG A 139 0.45 -27.77 2.23
C ARG A 139 -0.45 -27.18 3.32
N GLY A 140 -1.31 -26.23 2.96
CA GLY A 140 -2.20 -25.60 3.94
C GLY A 140 -3.46 -25.01 3.31
N GLY A 141 -4.30 -24.35 4.12
CA GLY A 141 -5.57 -23.77 3.68
C GLY A 141 -5.43 -22.74 2.55
N CYS A 142 -4.25 -22.12 2.43
CA CYS A 142 -3.93 -21.13 1.40
C CYS A 142 -3.34 -21.72 0.10
N GLY A 143 -3.17 -23.04 0.01
CA GLY A 143 -2.60 -23.73 -1.16
C GLY A 143 -1.31 -24.49 -0.86
N GLU A 144 -0.52 -24.70 -1.91
CA GLU A 144 0.75 -25.43 -1.85
C GLU A 144 1.92 -24.45 -1.94
N VAL A 145 2.96 -24.70 -1.16
CA VAL A 145 4.20 -23.93 -1.18
C VAL A 145 5.33 -24.81 -1.69
N TYR A 146 6.04 -24.32 -2.69
CA TYR A 146 7.14 -25.00 -3.36
C TYR A 146 8.45 -24.25 -3.10
N ARG A 147 9.56 -24.97 -2.98
CA ARG A 147 10.90 -24.40 -3.06
C ARG A 147 11.37 -24.45 -4.52
N ALA A 148 11.95 -23.36 -4.99
CA ALA A 148 12.64 -23.27 -6.26
C ALA A 148 13.95 -22.49 -6.11
N ASP A 149 14.82 -22.60 -7.09
CA ASP A 149 16.16 -22.00 -7.09
C ASP A 149 16.29 -21.06 -8.29
N LEU A 150 16.47 -19.75 -8.04
CA LEU A 150 16.72 -18.75 -9.06
C LEU A 150 18.21 -18.67 -9.39
N ILE A 151 18.55 -18.45 -10.65
CA ILE A 151 19.94 -18.29 -11.10
C ILE A 151 20.23 -16.80 -11.23
N SER A 152 21.19 -16.29 -10.46
CA SER A 152 21.61 -14.89 -10.55
C SER A 152 23.12 -14.81 -10.71
N THR A 153 23.58 -14.54 -11.94
CA THR A 153 24.93 -14.09 -12.33
C THR A 153 26.16 -14.85 -11.83
N ASP A 154 26.02 -15.79 -10.87
CA ASP A 154 27.01 -16.73 -10.28
C ASP A 154 26.50 -17.42 -8.99
N ARG A 155 25.28 -17.11 -8.51
CA ARG A 155 24.71 -17.71 -7.28
C ARG A 155 23.30 -18.21 -7.49
N THR A 156 22.99 -19.30 -6.81
CA THR A 156 21.62 -19.81 -6.68
C THR A 156 20.92 -19.12 -5.51
N VAL A 157 19.77 -18.51 -5.78
CA VAL A 157 18.95 -17.84 -4.76
C VAL A 157 17.67 -18.67 -4.53
N PRO A 158 17.51 -19.31 -3.37
CA PRO A 158 16.31 -20.09 -3.11
C PRO A 158 15.11 -19.18 -2.87
N VAL A 159 13.98 -19.55 -3.45
CA VAL A 159 12.69 -18.87 -3.32
C VAL A 159 11.58 -19.83 -2.93
N ALA A 160 10.55 -19.29 -2.28
CA ALA A 160 9.32 -20.00 -1.96
C ALA A 160 8.20 -19.53 -2.90
N ILE A 161 7.54 -20.46 -3.58
CA ILE A 161 6.42 -20.19 -4.49
C ILE A 161 5.15 -20.69 -3.82
N LYS A 162 4.28 -19.78 -3.38
CA LYS A 162 2.94 -20.08 -2.87
C LYS A 162 1.96 -20.07 -4.04
N LYS A 163 1.46 -21.25 -4.42
CA LYS A 163 0.42 -21.42 -5.45
C LYS A 163 -0.95 -21.40 -4.79
N VAL A 164 -1.72 -20.35 -5.06
CA VAL A 164 -3.10 -20.22 -4.61
C VAL A 164 -4.04 -20.55 -5.77
N VAL A 165 -4.67 -21.72 -5.71
CA VAL A 165 -5.66 -22.14 -6.71
C VAL A 165 -7.00 -21.47 -6.41
N TYR A 166 -7.64 -20.96 -7.47
CA TYR A 166 -9.03 -20.54 -7.46
C TYR A 166 -9.70 -21.16 -8.69
N PRO A 167 -10.81 -21.89 -8.58
CA PRO A 167 -11.51 -22.40 -9.76
C PRO A 167 -11.76 -21.26 -10.75
N PRO A 168 -11.41 -21.44 -12.04
CA PRO A 168 -11.75 -20.46 -13.05
C PRO A 168 -13.26 -20.29 -13.04
N SER A 169 -13.72 -19.04 -13.18
CA SER A 169 -15.13 -18.73 -13.37
C SER A 169 -15.56 -19.28 -14.73
N LEU A 170 -15.82 -20.59 -14.79
CA LEU A 170 -16.58 -21.21 -15.87
C LEU A 170 -17.94 -20.54 -15.89
N GLY A 171 -18.33 -20.09 -17.08
CA GLY A 171 -19.50 -19.25 -17.31
C GLY A 171 -20.74 -19.77 -16.57
N VAL A 172 -21.39 -18.84 -15.88
CA VAL A 172 -22.78 -18.86 -15.39
C VAL A 172 -23.49 -20.21 -15.57
N THR A 173 -23.43 -21.08 -14.56
CA THR A 173 -24.58 -21.90 -14.17
C THR A 173 -24.42 -22.29 -12.70
N GLN A 174 -25.21 -21.65 -11.83
CA GLN A 174 -25.56 -22.11 -10.47
C GLN A 174 -24.42 -22.66 -9.61
N LEU A 175 -23.48 -21.81 -9.20
CA LEU A 175 -22.61 -22.11 -8.06
C LEU A 175 -23.34 -21.72 -6.78
N TYR A 176 -23.43 -22.64 -5.82
CA TYR A 176 -24.02 -22.40 -4.51
C TYR A 176 -23.40 -21.14 -3.87
N ALA A 177 -24.20 -20.32 -3.19
CA ALA A 177 -23.77 -19.03 -2.62
C ALA A 177 -22.55 -19.13 -1.68
N GLU A 178 -22.28 -20.33 -1.13
CA GLU A 178 -21.14 -20.60 -0.26
C GLU A 178 -19.81 -20.68 -1.04
N GLU A 179 -19.79 -21.27 -2.23
CA GLU A 179 -18.59 -21.35 -3.06
C GLU A 179 -18.19 -19.97 -3.62
N SER A 180 -19.15 -19.14 -4.01
CA SER A 180 -18.88 -17.77 -4.46
C SER A 180 -18.31 -16.89 -3.35
N ASN A 181 -18.81 -17.02 -2.12
CA ASN A 181 -18.30 -16.32 -0.94
C ASN A 181 -16.87 -16.76 -0.57
N PHE A 182 -16.58 -18.06 -0.67
CA PHE A 182 -15.25 -18.61 -0.42
C PHE A 182 -14.21 -18.12 -1.43
N LEU A 183 -14.58 -18.06 -2.71
CA LEU A 183 -13.72 -17.54 -3.78
C LEU A 183 -13.43 -16.06 -3.62
N ASP A 184 -14.46 -15.27 -3.31
CA ASP A 184 -14.30 -13.85 -3.01
C ASP A 184 -13.36 -13.62 -1.81
N HIS A 185 -13.46 -14.45 -0.76
CA HIS A 185 -12.57 -14.37 0.39
C HIS A 185 -11.10 -14.61 0.02
N ARG A 186 -10.79 -15.69 -0.73
CA ARG A 186 -9.41 -15.99 -1.17
C ARG A 186 -8.83 -14.88 -2.04
N MET A 187 -9.62 -14.39 -2.99
CA MET A 187 -9.20 -13.29 -3.86
C MET A 187 -8.95 -12.00 -3.08
N ARG A 188 -9.74 -11.73 -2.04
CA ARG A 188 -9.47 -10.62 -1.11
C ARG A 188 -8.15 -10.81 -0.37
N GLN A 189 -7.84 -12.02 0.10
CA GLN A 189 -6.57 -12.30 0.78
C GLN A 189 -5.36 -12.08 -0.14
N ILE A 190 -5.38 -12.64 -1.35
CA ILE A 190 -4.31 -12.45 -2.35
C ILE A 190 -4.11 -10.95 -2.65
N ARG A 191 -5.20 -10.21 -2.91
CA ARG A 191 -5.13 -8.77 -3.15
C ARG A 191 -4.57 -8.01 -1.95
N SER A 192 -4.95 -8.40 -0.73
CA SER A 192 -4.44 -7.78 0.49
C SER A 192 -2.95 -8.00 0.64
N GLU A 193 -2.50 -9.24 0.44
CA GLU A 193 -1.10 -9.64 0.52
C GLU A 193 -0.25 -8.86 -0.49
N ILE A 194 -0.63 -8.85 -1.78
CA ILE A 194 0.06 -8.10 -2.84
C ILE A 194 0.11 -6.59 -2.53
N LYS A 195 -1.02 -5.99 -2.14
CA LYS A 195 -1.12 -4.55 -1.87
C LYS A 195 -0.30 -4.13 -0.65
N THR A 196 -0.18 -5.01 0.34
CA THR A 196 0.50 -4.74 1.61
C THR A 196 2.00 -5.03 1.48
N VAL A 197 2.40 -6.29 1.27
CA VAL A 197 3.82 -6.71 1.38
C VAL A 197 4.65 -6.38 0.14
N GLY A 198 4.04 -6.22 -1.04
CA GLY A 198 4.77 -5.94 -2.28
C GLY A 198 5.72 -4.74 -2.18
N ARG A 199 5.34 -3.71 -1.40
CA ARG A 199 6.10 -2.47 -1.21
C ARG A 199 6.85 -2.37 0.12
N MET A 200 6.73 -3.35 1.02
CA MET A 200 7.38 -3.30 2.32
C MET A 200 8.79 -3.87 2.27
N ARG A 201 9.74 -3.20 2.93
CA ARG A 201 11.12 -3.67 3.06
C ARG A 201 11.56 -3.48 4.51
N HIS A 202 11.74 -4.59 5.22
CA HIS A 202 12.21 -4.59 6.60
C HIS A 202 12.83 -5.97 6.90
N PRO A 203 13.94 -6.06 7.65
CA PRO A 203 14.64 -7.33 7.90
C PRO A 203 13.76 -8.38 8.60
N ASN A 204 12.80 -7.95 9.42
CA ASN A 204 11.89 -8.85 10.14
C ASN A 204 10.53 -9.07 9.44
N LEU A 205 10.42 -8.80 8.15
CA LEU A 205 9.25 -9.15 7.34
C LEU A 205 9.67 -10.05 6.19
N VAL A 206 8.84 -11.03 5.83
CA VAL A 206 9.08 -11.88 4.66
C VAL A 206 8.84 -11.06 3.40
N ARG A 207 9.83 -10.99 2.51
CA ARG A 207 9.76 -10.17 1.31
C ARG A 207 9.07 -10.93 0.17
N LEU A 208 8.03 -10.33 -0.39
CA LEU A 208 7.46 -10.74 -1.68
C LEU A 208 8.34 -10.21 -2.82
N LEU A 209 8.77 -11.12 -3.67
CA LEU A 209 9.65 -10.89 -4.82
C LEU A 209 8.83 -10.63 -6.09
N ALA A 210 7.78 -11.41 -6.31
CA ALA A 210 6.86 -11.23 -7.44
C ALA A 210 5.49 -11.85 -7.18
N HIS A 211 4.51 -11.40 -7.96
CA HIS A 211 3.20 -12.01 -8.11
C HIS A 211 2.98 -12.34 -9.59
N VAL A 212 2.66 -13.60 -9.90
CA VAL A 212 2.33 -14.05 -11.26
C VAL A 212 0.88 -14.53 -11.27
N PRO A 213 -0.05 -13.75 -11.83
CA PRO A 213 -1.43 -14.19 -12.04
C PRO A 213 -1.54 -15.15 -13.23
N GLN A 214 -2.28 -16.24 -13.08
CA GLN A 214 -2.59 -17.22 -14.14
C GLN A 214 -4.10 -17.50 -14.14
N PRO A 215 -4.72 -17.89 -15.28
CA PRO A 215 -6.09 -18.42 -15.27
C PRO A 215 -6.26 -19.54 -14.22
N GLY A 216 -7.08 -19.28 -13.20
CA GLY A 216 -7.40 -20.24 -12.13
C GLY A 216 -6.31 -20.43 -11.06
N SER A 217 -5.21 -19.68 -11.09
CA SER A 217 -4.27 -19.67 -9.96
C SER A 217 -3.43 -18.39 -9.86
N HIS A 218 -2.95 -18.10 -8.66
CA HIS A 218 -1.98 -17.03 -8.41
C HIS A 218 -0.72 -17.62 -7.80
N TYR A 219 0.44 -17.26 -8.34
CA TYR A 219 1.73 -17.57 -7.74
C TYR A 219 2.27 -16.34 -7.02
N LEU A 220 2.59 -16.49 -5.75
CA LEU A 220 3.25 -15.48 -4.93
C LEU A 220 4.65 -15.99 -4.60
N ILE A 221 5.67 -15.25 -5.02
CA ILE A 221 7.07 -15.64 -4.93
C ILE A 221 7.74 -14.87 -3.81
N TYR A 222 8.29 -15.57 -2.82
CA TYR A 222 8.93 -14.99 -1.64
C TYR A 222 10.39 -15.42 -1.54
N GLU A 223 11.15 -14.70 -0.71
CA GLU A 223 12.42 -15.21 -0.19
C GLU A 223 12.18 -16.53 0.57
N TYR A 224 13.03 -17.52 0.34
CA TYR A 224 12.94 -18.80 1.04
C TYR A 224 13.45 -18.71 2.47
N MET A 225 12.72 -19.33 3.40
CA MET A 225 13.05 -19.39 4.82
C MET A 225 13.42 -20.84 5.18
N PRO A 226 14.72 -21.16 5.34
CA PRO A 226 15.19 -22.54 5.43
C PRO A 226 14.75 -23.28 6.69
N HIS A 227 14.47 -22.55 7.77
CA HIS A 227 14.03 -23.15 9.04
C HIS A 227 12.49 -23.20 9.16
N GLY A 228 11.76 -22.86 8.09
CA GLY A 228 10.30 -22.92 8.10
C GLY A 228 9.67 -21.98 9.12
N SER A 229 8.54 -22.39 9.70
CA SER A 229 7.80 -21.60 10.68
C SER A 229 8.32 -21.83 12.11
N LEU A 230 8.18 -20.82 12.97
CA LEU A 230 8.47 -20.92 14.39
C LEU A 230 7.61 -21.99 15.07
N HIS A 231 6.38 -22.18 14.61
CA HIS A 231 5.49 -23.26 15.09
C HIS A 231 6.13 -24.64 14.89
N ASP A 232 6.60 -24.92 13.68
CA ASP A 232 7.22 -26.21 13.34
C ASP A 232 8.50 -26.43 14.13
N VAL A 233 9.32 -25.38 14.30
CA VAL A 233 10.57 -25.47 15.07
C VAL A 233 10.31 -25.74 16.54
N LEU A 234 9.30 -25.10 17.15
CA LEU A 234 8.94 -25.33 18.55
C LEU A 234 8.33 -26.72 18.78
N ILE A 235 7.54 -27.25 17.85
CA ILE A 235 6.95 -28.59 17.93
C ILE A 235 8.01 -29.68 17.74
N HIS A 236 8.79 -29.60 16.66
CA HIS A 236 9.78 -30.62 16.35
C HIS A 236 11.02 -30.51 17.24
N GLY A 237 11.25 -29.35 17.87
CA GLY A 237 12.44 -29.08 18.67
C GLY A 237 13.74 -29.02 17.86
N SER A 238 13.64 -28.80 16.55
CA SER A 238 14.79 -28.77 15.65
C SER A 238 14.71 -27.60 14.65
N PRO A 239 15.71 -26.68 14.62
CA PRO A 239 16.82 -26.63 15.57
C PRO A 239 16.35 -26.27 16.98
N GLU A 240 17.12 -26.69 18.00
CA GLU A 240 16.79 -26.36 19.38
C GLU A 240 16.92 -24.85 19.63
N LEU A 241 15.87 -24.26 20.20
CA LEU A 241 15.83 -22.85 20.57
C LEU A 241 16.03 -22.69 22.08
N ASP A 242 17.27 -22.39 22.46
CA ASP A 242 17.61 -21.88 23.79
C ASP A 242 17.00 -20.50 24.04
N TRP A 243 17.07 -20.03 25.28
CA TRP A 243 16.48 -18.73 25.64
C TRP A 243 17.06 -17.56 24.82
N PRO A 244 18.38 -17.42 24.64
CA PRO A 244 18.94 -16.37 23.79
C PRO A 244 18.34 -16.32 22.38
N ARG A 245 18.13 -17.47 21.73
CA ARG A 245 17.49 -17.53 20.41
C ARG A 245 16.01 -17.15 20.48
N ARG A 246 15.25 -17.66 21.46
CA ARG A 246 13.83 -17.30 21.63
C ARG A 246 13.63 -15.80 21.89
N TYR A 247 14.50 -15.21 22.71
CA TYR A 247 14.48 -13.78 22.99
C TYR A 247 14.88 -12.94 21.76
N LYS A 248 15.88 -13.37 20.98
CA LYS A 248 16.23 -12.74 19.70
C LYS A 248 15.06 -12.77 18.70
N ILE A 249 14.34 -13.88 18.65
CA ILE A 249 13.11 -14.02 17.84
C ILE A 249 12.04 -13.03 18.31
N ALA A 250 11.78 -12.94 19.61
CA ALA A 250 10.83 -11.97 20.18
C ALA A 250 11.18 -10.53 19.80
N LEU A 251 12.45 -10.12 19.92
CA LEU A 251 12.92 -8.79 19.52
C LEU A 251 12.74 -8.53 18.02
N GLY A 252 13.02 -9.53 17.18
CA GLY A 252 12.82 -9.43 15.73
C GLY A 252 11.35 -9.21 15.37
N ILE A 253 10.44 -9.96 16.00
CA ILE A 253 9.00 -9.78 15.79
C ILE A 253 8.57 -8.38 16.26
N ALA A 254 9.01 -7.93 17.43
CA ALA A 254 8.69 -6.60 17.94
C ALA A 254 9.18 -5.48 17.01
N ALA A 255 10.38 -5.62 16.42
CA ALA A 255 10.90 -4.68 15.42
C ALA A 255 10.05 -4.67 14.13
N GLY A 256 9.66 -5.84 13.62
CA GLY A 256 8.75 -5.94 12.49
C GLY A 256 7.40 -5.29 12.77
N LEU A 257 6.86 -5.49 13.98
CA LEU A 257 5.58 -4.96 14.39
C LEU A 257 5.59 -3.43 14.58
N GLU A 258 6.67 -2.89 15.19
CA GLU A 258 6.88 -1.44 15.24
C GLU A 258 6.91 -0.84 13.83
N TYR A 259 7.62 -1.47 12.89
CA TYR A 259 7.63 -1.00 11.51
C TYR A 259 6.23 -0.95 10.90
N LEU A 260 5.42 -2.01 11.04
CA LEU A 260 4.07 -2.08 10.48
C LEU A 260 3.13 -1.01 11.06
N HIS A 261 3.21 -0.77 12.37
CA HIS A 261 2.28 0.10 13.08
C HIS A 261 2.71 1.57 13.09
N MET A 262 4.01 1.82 13.25
CA MET A 262 4.57 3.14 13.56
C MET A 262 5.32 3.76 12.39
N THR A 263 5.98 2.96 11.54
CA THR A 263 6.84 3.47 10.45
C THR A 263 6.15 3.44 9.09
N HIS A 264 5.50 2.34 8.73
CA HIS A 264 4.88 2.18 7.43
C HIS A 264 3.65 3.09 7.28
N ARG A 265 3.46 3.66 6.09
CA ARG A 265 2.34 4.54 5.76
C ARG A 265 1.72 4.11 4.43
N PRO A 266 0.42 3.78 4.39
CA PRO A 266 -0.54 3.70 5.51
C PRO A 266 -0.16 2.63 6.56
N LYS A 267 -0.64 2.77 7.80
CA LYS A 267 -0.40 1.81 8.89
C LYS A 267 -0.88 0.42 8.45
N VAL A 268 -0.15 -0.63 8.83
CA VAL A 268 -0.54 -2.02 8.53
C VAL A 268 -0.94 -2.72 9.82
N ILE A 269 -2.13 -3.30 9.87
CA ILE A 269 -2.55 -4.20 10.95
C ILE A 269 -2.53 -5.62 10.37
N HIS A 270 -1.78 -6.53 11.01
CA HIS A 270 -1.51 -7.87 10.51
C HIS A 270 -2.70 -8.81 10.65
N ARG A 271 -3.36 -8.80 11.82
CA ARG A 271 -4.58 -9.55 12.19
C ARG A 271 -4.46 -11.07 12.34
N ASP A 272 -3.35 -11.68 11.93
CA ASP A 272 -3.11 -13.12 12.16
C ASP A 272 -1.69 -13.39 12.66
N LEU A 273 -1.23 -12.65 13.67
CA LEU A 273 0.10 -12.84 14.23
C LEU A 273 0.12 -14.10 15.13
N LYS A 274 0.89 -15.11 14.74
CA LYS A 274 1.01 -16.40 15.45
C LYS A 274 2.33 -17.09 15.08
N PRO A 275 2.81 -18.10 15.83
CA PRO A 275 4.04 -18.82 15.52
C PRO A 275 4.09 -19.40 14.09
N GLY A 276 2.96 -19.86 13.54
CA GLY A 276 2.90 -20.39 12.17
C GLY A 276 3.15 -19.33 11.08
N ASN A 277 2.96 -18.05 11.40
CA ASN A 277 3.20 -16.92 10.49
C ASN A 277 4.52 -16.19 10.78
N ILE A 278 5.34 -16.70 11.71
CA ILE A 278 6.71 -16.24 11.92
C ILE A 278 7.64 -17.26 11.25
N LEU A 279 8.30 -16.85 10.18
CA LEU A 279 9.29 -17.69 9.51
C LEU A 279 10.69 -17.37 10.02
N LEU A 280 11.58 -18.37 9.95
CA LEU A 280 12.96 -18.25 10.43
C LEU A 280 13.94 -18.33 9.26
N ASP A 281 14.78 -17.29 9.12
CA ASP A 281 15.84 -17.28 8.12
C ASP A 281 17.04 -18.15 8.52
N LYS A 282 18.08 -18.18 7.68
CA LYS A 282 19.27 -19.03 7.87
C LYS A 282 20.05 -18.74 9.17
N GLU A 283 19.91 -17.55 9.77
CA GLU A 283 20.51 -17.20 11.06
C GLU A 283 19.50 -17.23 12.22
N LEU A 284 18.36 -17.89 12.02
CA LEU A 284 17.24 -17.97 12.96
C LEU A 284 16.70 -16.58 13.36
N ASN A 285 16.79 -15.60 12.45
CA ASN A 285 16.09 -14.33 12.66
C ASN A 285 14.62 -14.50 12.28
N ALA A 286 13.75 -13.89 13.10
CA ALA A 286 12.32 -13.90 12.86
C ALA A 286 11.90 -12.98 11.72
N ARG A 287 11.03 -13.50 10.84
CA ARG A 287 10.38 -12.75 9.76
C ARG A 287 8.87 -12.96 9.79
N ILE A 288 8.11 -11.88 9.95
CA ILE A 288 6.66 -11.90 9.91
C ILE A 288 6.21 -12.13 8.46
N GLY A 289 5.45 -13.18 8.23
CA GLY A 289 4.89 -13.56 6.93
C GLY A 289 3.35 -13.69 6.97
N ASP A 290 2.78 -14.09 5.84
CA ASP A 290 1.33 -14.24 5.60
C ASP A 290 0.49 -12.99 5.90
N PHE A 291 0.49 -12.07 4.94
CA PHE A 291 -0.29 -10.83 5.01
C PHE A 291 -1.70 -10.97 4.41
N GLY A 292 -2.21 -12.19 4.26
CA GLY A 292 -3.53 -12.45 3.64
C GLY A 292 -4.68 -11.75 4.37
N LEU A 293 -4.62 -11.66 5.70
CA LEU A 293 -5.62 -10.97 6.52
C LEU A 293 -5.27 -9.51 6.84
N ALA A 294 -4.07 -9.06 6.43
CA ALA A 294 -3.59 -7.73 6.77
C ALA A 294 -4.44 -6.63 6.14
N LYS A 295 -4.43 -5.45 6.75
CA LYS A 295 -5.23 -4.30 6.32
C LYS A 295 -4.42 -3.01 6.44
N LEU A 296 -4.62 -2.13 5.47
CA LEU A 296 -4.02 -0.80 5.42
C LEU A 296 -4.98 0.22 6.05
N VAL A 297 -4.51 0.96 7.05
CA VAL A 297 -5.26 2.01 7.74
C VAL A 297 -4.63 3.36 7.43
N GLN A 298 -5.42 4.25 6.83
CA GLN A 298 -5.02 5.64 6.61
C GLN A 298 -5.09 6.41 7.94
N LEU A 299 -4.13 7.31 8.19
CA LEU A 299 -4.12 8.09 9.43
C LEU A 299 -5.35 8.99 9.59
N ASP A 300 -6.01 9.35 8.49
CA ASP A 300 -7.14 10.27 8.48
C ASP A 300 -8.47 9.59 8.89
N THR A 301 -8.43 8.29 9.22
CA THR A 301 -9.58 7.57 9.75
C THR A 301 -9.73 7.92 11.24
N VAL A 302 -10.80 8.63 11.60
CA VAL A 302 -11.05 9.23 12.94
C VAL A 302 -10.84 8.26 14.13
N SER A 303 -11.00 6.95 13.93
CA SER A 303 -10.82 5.93 14.98
C SER A 303 -9.58 5.05 14.82
N GLY A 304 -8.86 5.11 13.69
CA GLY A 304 -7.74 4.20 13.37
C GLY A 304 -8.12 2.71 13.34
N ALA A 305 -9.42 2.39 13.41
CA ALA A 305 -9.93 1.04 13.60
C ALA A 305 -10.50 0.48 12.30
N ILE A 306 -10.28 -0.81 12.07
CA ILE A 306 -10.82 -1.54 10.92
C ILE A 306 -12.10 -2.23 11.37
N SER A 307 -13.24 -1.74 10.89
CA SER A 307 -14.49 -2.48 10.99
C SER A 307 -14.50 -3.62 9.96
N SER A 308 -14.95 -4.80 10.39
CA SER A 308 -15.03 -6.02 9.57
C SER A 308 -16.41 -6.65 9.73
N ASN A 309 -16.93 -7.28 8.68
CA ASN A 309 -18.24 -7.97 8.78
C ASN A 309 -18.16 -9.29 9.57
N HIS A 310 -16.94 -9.78 9.83
CA HIS A 310 -16.67 -11.00 10.57
C HIS A 310 -15.31 -10.90 11.27
N VAL A 311 -15.15 -11.67 12.33
CA VAL A 311 -13.86 -11.93 12.98
C VAL A 311 -13.06 -12.85 12.08
N ALA A 312 -11.79 -12.53 11.85
CA ALA A 312 -10.85 -13.40 11.17
C ALA A 312 -9.50 -13.38 11.90
N GLY A 313 -8.82 -14.52 11.92
CA GLY A 313 -7.58 -14.75 12.64
C GLY A 313 -7.57 -16.15 13.24
N THR A 314 -6.56 -16.45 14.05
CA THR A 314 -6.42 -17.77 14.68
C THR A 314 -6.92 -17.75 16.11
N LEU A 315 -7.77 -18.72 16.47
CA LEU A 315 -8.30 -18.88 17.83
C LEU A 315 -7.14 -18.98 18.85
N GLY A 316 -7.32 -18.36 20.02
CA GLY A 316 -6.29 -18.22 21.04
C GLY A 316 -5.36 -17.01 20.86
N TYR A 317 -5.25 -16.45 19.64
CA TYR A 317 -4.46 -15.24 19.35
C TYR A 317 -5.31 -14.00 19.07
N ILE A 318 -6.61 -14.16 18.84
CA ILE A 318 -7.54 -13.06 18.58
C ILE A 318 -7.86 -12.32 19.89
N ALA A 319 -7.75 -10.99 19.85
CA ALA A 319 -8.04 -10.11 20.98
C ALA A 319 -9.54 -10.09 21.33
N PRO A 320 -9.92 -10.00 22.61
CA PRO A 320 -11.30 -10.14 23.07
C PRO A 320 -12.24 -9.05 22.51
N GLU A 321 -11.78 -7.81 22.43
CA GLU A 321 -12.56 -6.68 21.89
C GLU A 321 -12.94 -6.87 20.43
N TYR A 322 -12.16 -7.65 19.68
CA TYR A 322 -12.42 -7.87 18.26
C TYR A 322 -13.66 -8.78 18.07
N TYR A 323 -13.91 -9.72 18.98
CA TYR A 323 -15.15 -10.51 18.97
C TYR A 323 -16.38 -9.66 19.28
N GLN A 324 -16.23 -8.68 20.18
CA GLN A 324 -17.34 -7.89 20.69
C GLN A 324 -17.74 -6.77 19.73
N THR A 325 -16.76 -6.09 19.15
CA THR A 325 -16.97 -4.86 18.38
C THR A 325 -16.86 -5.06 16.88
N LEU A 326 -16.35 -6.23 16.44
CA LEU A 326 -15.93 -6.48 15.06
C LEU A 326 -14.95 -5.43 14.51
N SER A 327 -14.31 -4.69 15.41
CA SER A 327 -13.37 -3.62 15.14
C SER A 327 -11.99 -4.04 15.62
N CYS A 328 -10.98 -3.78 14.80
CA CYS A 328 -9.62 -4.14 15.12
C CYS A 328 -8.65 -2.99 14.84
N THR A 329 -7.84 -2.65 15.83
CA THR A 329 -6.75 -1.67 15.74
C THR A 329 -5.40 -2.40 15.79
N GLU A 330 -4.29 -1.65 15.78
CA GLU A 330 -2.97 -2.24 16.05
C GLU A 330 -2.90 -3.00 17.38
N LYS A 331 -3.76 -2.65 18.35
CA LYS A 331 -3.80 -3.29 19.67
C LYS A 331 -4.23 -4.76 19.60
N CYS A 332 -4.92 -5.18 18.54
CA CYS A 332 -5.15 -6.61 18.29
C CYS A 332 -3.83 -7.36 18.07
N ASP A 333 -2.94 -6.80 17.24
CA ASP A 333 -1.66 -7.45 16.96
C ASP A 333 -0.76 -7.45 18.21
N ILE A 334 -0.85 -6.41 19.05
CA ILE A 334 -0.16 -6.36 20.35
C ILE A 334 -0.63 -7.52 21.24
N TYR A 335 -1.93 -7.77 21.31
CA TYR A 335 -2.49 -8.91 22.05
C TYR A 335 -1.97 -10.24 21.50
N SER A 336 -2.06 -10.44 20.18
CA SER A 336 -1.56 -11.65 19.53
C SER A 336 -0.06 -11.87 19.77
N PHE A 337 0.73 -10.79 19.78
CA PHE A 337 2.15 -10.86 20.12
C PHE A 337 2.39 -11.20 21.59
N GLY A 338 1.57 -10.67 22.51
CA GLY A 338 1.58 -11.06 23.92
C GLY A 338 1.41 -12.56 24.09
N VAL A 339 0.43 -13.16 23.40
CA VAL A 339 0.24 -14.62 23.39
C VAL A 339 1.47 -15.32 22.81
N LEU A 340 2.07 -14.80 21.74
CA LEU A 340 3.30 -15.36 21.15
C LEU A 340 4.49 -15.33 22.12
N LEU A 341 4.66 -14.25 22.90
CA LEU A 341 5.66 -14.18 23.97
C LEU A 341 5.44 -15.27 25.02
N LEU A 342 4.18 -15.54 25.40
CA LEU A 342 3.86 -16.65 26.31
C LEU A 342 4.23 -17.99 25.70
N VAL A 343 3.97 -18.22 24.41
CA VAL A 343 4.40 -19.45 23.72
C VAL A 343 5.92 -19.61 23.79
N LEU A 344 6.68 -18.54 23.55
CA LEU A 344 8.15 -18.58 23.60
C LEU A 344 8.69 -18.91 25.00
N VAL A 345 8.09 -18.36 26.06
CA VAL A 345 8.53 -18.61 27.45
C VAL A 345 8.10 -19.99 27.94
N THR A 346 6.87 -20.39 27.66
CA THR A 346 6.23 -21.59 28.24
C THR A 346 6.49 -22.86 27.41
N GLY A 347 6.78 -22.70 26.12
CA GLY A 347 6.80 -23.80 25.16
C GLY A 347 5.42 -24.41 24.89
N LYS A 348 4.32 -23.76 25.33
CA LYS A 348 2.94 -24.24 25.18
C LYS A 348 2.16 -23.39 24.18
N PHE A 349 1.32 -24.02 23.36
CA PHE A 349 0.42 -23.33 22.44
C PHE A 349 -0.98 -23.18 23.04
N PRO A 350 -1.73 -22.12 22.69
CA PRO A 350 -3.11 -21.95 23.18
C PRO A 350 -4.03 -23.15 22.92
N SER A 351 -3.73 -23.96 21.90
CA SER A 351 -4.47 -25.17 21.53
C SER A 351 -4.09 -26.42 22.33
N ASP A 352 -3.08 -26.37 23.19
CA ASP A 352 -2.60 -27.54 23.92
C ASP A 352 -3.66 -28.05 24.91
N GLU A 353 -3.86 -29.37 24.92
CA GLU A 353 -4.79 -30.04 25.85
C GLU A 353 -4.47 -29.76 27.32
N PHE A 354 -3.21 -29.42 27.62
CA PHE A 354 -2.76 -28.98 28.93
C PHE A 354 -3.72 -27.95 29.54
N PHE A 355 -4.17 -26.96 28.76
CA PHE A 355 -5.03 -25.91 29.29
C PHE A 355 -6.42 -26.41 29.67
N GLN A 356 -6.94 -27.46 29.02
CA GLN A 356 -8.22 -28.07 29.38
C GLN A 356 -8.19 -28.74 30.76
N MET A 357 -6.99 -29.07 31.26
CA MET A 357 -6.77 -29.64 32.59
C MET A 357 -6.53 -28.56 33.66
N THR A 358 -6.47 -27.29 33.28
CA THR A 358 -6.30 -26.15 34.22
C THR A 358 -7.64 -25.50 34.52
N ASP A 359 -7.80 -24.93 35.72
CA ASP A 359 -9.02 -24.24 36.12
C ASP A 359 -9.38 -23.05 35.21
N GLN A 360 -8.38 -22.43 34.59
CA GLN A 360 -8.53 -21.23 33.77
C GLN A 360 -8.80 -21.52 32.28
N MET A 361 -8.64 -22.78 31.85
CA MET A 361 -8.93 -23.29 30.49
C MET A 361 -8.24 -22.56 29.31
N CYS A 362 -7.30 -21.65 29.58
CA CYS A 362 -6.57 -20.91 28.56
C CYS A 362 -5.19 -20.45 29.05
N ILE A 363 -4.26 -20.24 28.11
CA ILE A 363 -2.88 -19.84 28.42
C ILE A 363 -2.77 -18.55 29.22
N ILE A 364 -3.57 -17.53 28.89
CA ILE A 364 -3.49 -16.22 29.56
C ILE A 364 -3.96 -16.34 31.00
N GLY A 365 -5.09 -17.00 31.25
CA GLY A 365 -5.62 -17.21 32.59
C GLY A 365 -4.67 -18.04 33.45
N TRP A 366 -4.14 -19.14 32.89
CA TRP A 366 -3.15 -19.98 33.58
C TRP A 366 -1.88 -19.20 33.93
N VAL A 367 -1.29 -18.47 32.97
CA VAL A 367 -0.09 -17.65 33.22
C VAL A 367 -0.36 -16.60 34.31
N ARG A 368 -1.50 -15.89 34.27
CA ARG A 368 -1.84 -14.89 35.29
C ARG A 368 -1.92 -15.52 36.68
N ALA A 369 -2.55 -16.69 36.81
CA ALA A 369 -2.63 -17.41 38.08
C ALA A 369 -1.26 -17.86 38.59
N VAL A 370 -0.42 -18.43 37.71
CA VAL A 370 0.95 -18.85 38.07
C VAL A 370 1.81 -17.66 38.49
N MET A 371 1.71 -16.52 37.79
CA MET A 371 2.46 -15.31 38.11
C MET A 371 2.07 -14.67 39.45
N GLN A 372 0.90 -15.03 40.00
CA GLN A 372 0.43 -14.60 41.32
C GLN A 372 0.66 -15.65 42.43
N SER A 373 1.14 -16.85 42.05
CA SER A 373 1.43 -17.92 43.00
C SER A 373 2.78 -17.73 43.69
N ASP A 374 3.03 -18.55 44.72
CA ASP A 374 4.32 -18.57 45.44
C ASP A 374 5.50 -19.00 44.54
N ASN A 375 5.23 -19.66 43.41
CA ASN A 375 6.27 -20.14 42.50
C ASN A 375 5.97 -19.77 41.03
N PRO A 376 6.25 -18.52 40.61
CA PRO A 376 6.03 -18.09 39.23
C PRO A 376 6.93 -18.80 38.21
N MET A 377 8.00 -19.48 38.65
CA MET A 377 8.93 -20.17 37.75
C MET A 377 8.29 -21.35 37.01
N VAL A 378 7.16 -21.87 37.49
CA VAL A 378 6.39 -22.95 36.83
C VAL A 378 5.94 -22.55 35.41
N VAL A 379 5.89 -21.24 35.10
CA VAL A 379 5.56 -20.76 33.76
C VAL A 379 6.64 -21.07 32.72
N ILE A 380 7.88 -21.28 33.14
CA ILE A 380 9.03 -21.42 32.25
C ILE A 380 9.03 -22.83 31.64
N ASP A 381 9.28 -22.90 30.33
CA ASP A 381 9.51 -24.15 29.62
C ASP A 381 10.58 -24.97 30.36
N PRO A 382 10.29 -26.21 30.80
CA PRO A 382 11.25 -27.05 31.52
C PRO A 382 12.57 -27.24 30.78
N LYS A 383 12.60 -27.15 29.44
CA LYS A 383 13.82 -27.23 28.63
C LYS A 383 14.75 -26.03 28.84
N LEU A 384 14.21 -24.89 29.27
CA LEU A 384 14.95 -23.64 29.51
C LEU A 384 15.33 -23.44 30.98
N PHE A 385 14.76 -24.24 31.89
CA PHE A 385 14.96 -24.09 33.32
C PHE A 385 16.37 -24.52 33.76
N GLY A 386 16.94 -23.80 34.72
CA GLY A 386 18.29 -24.03 35.25
C GLY A 386 19.41 -23.54 34.31
N LYS A 387 19.09 -22.62 33.38
CA LYS A 387 20.03 -22.08 32.39
C LYS A 387 20.47 -20.64 32.69
N GLY A 388 19.98 -20.03 33.77
CA GLY A 388 20.43 -18.72 34.26
C GLY A 388 19.72 -17.53 33.62
N PHE A 389 18.54 -17.75 33.03
CA PHE A 389 17.74 -16.71 32.36
C PHE A 389 16.33 -16.56 32.95
N GLU A 390 16.05 -17.20 34.09
CA GLU A 390 14.73 -17.34 34.68
C GLU A 390 14.10 -15.98 34.97
N GLU A 391 14.83 -15.06 35.60
CA GLU A 391 14.34 -13.71 35.88
C GLU A 391 14.00 -12.93 34.60
N LYS A 392 14.82 -13.06 33.56
CA LYS A 392 14.58 -12.42 32.25
C LYS A 392 13.34 -13.01 31.57
N MET A 393 13.15 -14.33 31.66
CA MET A 393 11.93 -15.00 31.18
C MET A 393 10.69 -14.49 31.91
N LEU A 394 10.75 -14.33 33.23
CA LEU A 394 9.64 -13.75 34.01
C LEU A 394 9.36 -12.28 33.64
N LEU A 395 10.38 -11.48 33.32
CA LEU A 395 10.18 -10.12 32.82
C LEU A 395 9.47 -10.10 31.46
N VAL A 396 9.84 -11.00 30.54
CA VAL A 396 9.12 -11.18 29.27
C VAL A 396 7.68 -11.62 29.51
N THR A 397 7.43 -12.53 30.46
CA THR A 397 6.06 -12.92 30.85
C THR A 397 5.24 -11.74 31.37
N LYS A 398 5.84 -10.83 32.17
CA LYS A 398 5.15 -9.61 32.63
C LYS A 398 4.77 -8.69 31.47
N ILE A 399 5.68 -8.49 30.50
CA ILE A 399 5.39 -7.73 29.28
C ILE A 399 4.25 -8.38 28.50
N ALA A 400 4.26 -9.71 28.38
CA ALA A 400 3.19 -10.46 27.72
C ALA A 400 1.84 -10.24 28.41
N CYS A 401 1.79 -10.24 29.75
CA CYS A 401 0.58 -9.94 30.52
C CYS A 401 0.03 -8.53 30.23
N PHE A 402 0.90 -7.52 30.08
CA PHE A 402 0.50 -6.17 29.68
C PHE A 402 -0.03 -6.12 28.24
N CYS A 403 0.56 -6.91 27.34
CA CYS A 403 0.09 -7.01 25.97
C CYS A 403 -1.30 -7.65 25.86
N THR A 404 -1.66 -8.53 26.81
CA THR A 404 -2.92 -9.28 26.78
C THR A 404 -3.99 -8.73 27.74
N TYR A 405 -3.93 -7.47 28.14
CA TYR A 405 -5.05 -6.83 28.87
C TYR A 405 -6.33 -6.83 28.03
N ASP A 406 -7.48 -6.95 28.70
CA ASP A 406 -8.77 -7.01 27.99
C ASP A 406 -9.11 -5.64 27.39
N ASP A 407 -8.84 -4.55 28.12
CA ASP A 407 -8.93 -3.19 27.56
C ASP A 407 -7.74 -2.93 26.61
N PRO A 408 -7.98 -2.72 25.30
CA PRO A 408 -6.93 -2.40 24.35
C PRO A 408 -6.17 -1.10 24.69
N ASN A 409 -6.74 -0.17 25.46
CA ASN A 409 -6.09 1.08 25.83
C ASN A 409 -4.96 0.88 26.86
N GLU A 410 -5.08 -0.15 27.71
CA GLU A 410 -4.06 -0.49 28.71
C GLU A 410 -2.86 -1.23 28.10
N ARG A 411 -3.02 -1.77 26.89
CA ARG A 411 -1.92 -2.44 26.17
C ARG A 411 -0.88 -1.42 25.68
N PRO A 412 0.42 -1.74 25.74
CA PRO A 412 1.45 -0.88 25.17
C PRO A 412 1.27 -0.72 23.66
N ASN A 413 1.81 0.35 23.07
CA ASN A 413 1.99 0.40 21.61
C ASN A 413 3.25 -0.41 21.22
N SER A 414 3.40 -0.70 19.92
CA SER A 414 4.50 -1.56 19.43
C SER A 414 5.89 -0.98 19.63
N ARG A 415 6.04 0.35 19.66
CA ARG A 415 7.32 1.00 19.97
C ARG A 415 7.69 0.79 21.43
N ASP A 416 6.80 1.09 22.36
CA ASP A 416 7.05 0.94 23.80
C ASP A 416 7.31 -0.52 24.15
N LEU A 417 6.55 -1.43 23.54
CA LEU A 417 6.77 -2.88 23.63
C LEU A 417 8.18 -3.29 23.17
N ARG A 418 8.65 -2.79 22.02
CA ARG A 418 10.01 -3.08 21.55
C ARG A 418 11.06 -2.54 22.51
N TYR A 419 10.86 -1.33 23.05
CA TYR A 419 11.75 -0.76 24.05
C TYR A 419 11.76 -1.58 25.34
N MET A 420 10.61 -1.93 25.90
CA MET A 420 10.51 -2.76 27.11
C MET A 420 11.24 -4.09 26.94
N LEU A 421 11.04 -4.76 25.80
CA LEU A 421 11.77 -6.00 25.51
C LEU A 421 13.27 -5.75 25.44
N ALA A 422 13.73 -4.75 24.68
CA ALA A 422 15.14 -4.45 24.49
C ALA A 422 15.88 -4.08 25.80
N GLN A 423 15.18 -3.49 26.77
CA GLN A 423 15.75 -3.14 28.08
C GLN A 423 16.05 -4.35 28.98
N ILE A 424 15.41 -5.51 28.74
CA ILE A 424 15.69 -6.72 29.53
C ILE A 424 17.15 -7.19 29.33
N GLY A 425 17.64 -7.13 28.09
CA GLY A 425 18.97 -7.61 27.71
C GLY A 425 19.13 -9.13 27.85
N LEU A 426 20.17 -9.68 27.21
CA LEU A 426 20.62 -11.07 27.42
C LEU A 426 21.86 -11.13 28.27
#